data_AF-A0A6M1YZZ0-F1
#
_entry.id   AF-A0A6M1YZZ0-F1
#
_cell.length_a   1.000
_cell.length_b   1.000
_cell.length_c   1.000
_cell.angle_alpha   90.00
_cell.angle_beta   90.00
_cell.angle_gamma   90.00
#
_symmetry.space_group_name_H-M   'P 1'
#
loop_
_entity.id
_entity.type
_entity.pdbx_description
1 polymer ?
#
loop_
_entity_poly.entity_id
_entity_poly.type
_entity_poly.pdbx_seq_one_letter_code
_entity_poly.pdbx_strand_id
1 'polypeptide(L)'
;MMSGMRWLLILPLLFCGCSPYSQEDFRAEGQAKCRQIALLLKHVHSSEDYEEVEGALKKKFHVIVDLMIAAEKKHHGVSTDRANRYNEALSQELQRIYLLKGGREWIERCQREPLIRLDTSLQKLRQKREKAYLK
;
A
#
# COMPACT_ATOMS: atom_id res chain seq x y z
N MET A 1 31.54 41.16 20.55
CA MET A 1 30.31 40.47 21.00
C MET A 1 29.32 40.47 19.84
N MET A 2 28.64 39.34 19.63
CA MET A 2 27.52 39.11 18.70
C MET A 2 27.85 38.97 17.20
N SER A 3 28.32 37.79 16.82
CA SER A 3 28.08 37.21 15.49
C SER A 3 27.59 35.79 15.70
N GLY A 4 26.32 35.69 16.12
CA GLY A 4 25.64 34.44 16.39
C GLY A 4 24.40 34.32 15.53
N MET A 5 24.26 33.15 14.90
CA MET A 5 22.97 32.54 14.62
C MET A 5 22.10 33.21 13.53
N ARG A 6 22.46 33.03 12.25
CA ARG A 6 21.55 33.30 11.11
C ARG A 6 21.32 32.13 10.15
N TRP A 7 21.80 30.93 10.49
CA TRP A 7 21.80 29.77 9.58
C TRP A 7 20.83 28.64 9.95
N LEU A 8 19.90 28.85 10.90
CA LEU A 8 19.00 27.80 11.42
C LEU A 8 17.55 27.88 10.91
N LEU A 9 17.23 28.72 9.92
CA LEU A 9 15.83 28.95 9.48
C LEU A 9 15.48 28.43 8.07
N ILE A 10 16.36 27.69 7.40
CA ILE A 10 16.09 27.20 6.02
C ILE A 10 15.66 25.71 5.99
N LEU A 11 15.73 24.99 7.12
CA LEU A 11 15.49 23.54 7.13
C LEU A 11 14.02 23.04 7.22
N PRO A 12 12.95 23.82 7.53
CA PRO A 12 11.62 23.21 7.70
C PRO A 12 10.83 23.03 6.40
N LEU A 13 11.34 23.44 5.23
CA LEU A 13 10.60 23.37 3.95
C LEU A 13 10.73 22.03 3.19
N LEU A 14 11.54 21.09 3.67
CA LEU A 14 11.80 19.81 2.98
C LEU A 14 10.91 18.64 3.44
N PHE A 15 9.98 18.86 4.38
CA PHE A 15 9.02 17.84 4.82
C PHE A 15 7.60 18.04 4.27
N CYS A 16 7.46 18.70 3.12
CA CYS A 16 6.25 18.57 2.31
C CYS A 16 6.21 17.16 1.71
N GLY A 17 5.73 16.20 2.51
CA GLY A 17 5.35 14.89 2.00
C GLY A 17 4.32 15.08 0.89
N CYS A 18 4.75 14.89 -0.35
CA CYS A 18 3.89 14.99 -1.53
C CYS A 18 2.84 13.89 -1.45
N SER A 19 1.67 14.21 -0.91
CA SER A 19 0.51 13.32 -0.98
C SER A 19 0.05 13.23 -2.44
N PRO A 20 -0.30 12.04 -2.94
CA PRO A 20 -0.76 11.86 -4.32
C PRO A 20 -1.93 12.81 -4.63
N TYR A 21 -1.83 13.54 -5.74
CA TYR A 21 -2.86 14.50 -6.13
C TYR A 21 -3.73 14.00 -7.28
N SER A 22 -3.18 13.18 -8.16
CA SER A 22 -3.86 12.59 -9.32
C SER A 22 -4.07 11.08 -9.20
N GLN A 23 -4.99 10.53 -10.00
CA GLN A 23 -5.18 9.07 -10.11
C GLN A 23 -3.91 8.37 -10.63
N GLU A 24 -3.13 9.04 -11.47
CA GLU A 24 -1.86 8.52 -11.96
C GLU A 24 -0.81 8.45 -10.85
N ASP A 25 -0.76 9.44 -9.95
CA ASP A 25 0.12 9.42 -8.78
C ASP A 25 -0.20 8.23 -7.87
N PHE A 26 -1.49 7.98 -7.59
CA PHE A 26 -1.90 6.81 -6.82
C PHE A 26 -1.50 5.50 -7.51
N ARG A 27 -1.60 5.42 -8.85
CA ARG A 27 -1.16 4.24 -9.60
C ARG A 27 0.35 4.05 -9.52
N ALA A 28 1.13 5.12 -9.73
CA ALA A 28 2.58 5.08 -9.68
C ALA A 28 3.07 4.69 -8.28
N GLU A 29 2.50 5.29 -7.23
CA GLU A 29 2.85 4.94 -5.86
C GLU A 29 2.43 3.51 -5.52
N GLY A 30 1.23 3.09 -5.91
CA GLY A 30 0.78 1.69 -5.77
C GLY A 30 1.72 0.69 -6.43
N GLN A 31 2.16 0.96 -7.66
CA GLN A 31 3.16 0.14 -8.35
C GLN A 31 4.49 0.10 -7.59
N ALA A 32 4.95 1.24 -7.08
CA ALA A 32 6.17 1.31 -6.28
C ALA A 32 6.05 0.45 -5.00
N LYS A 33 4.91 0.50 -4.29
CA LYS A 33 4.67 -0.36 -3.12
C LYS A 33 4.64 -1.84 -3.50
N CYS A 34 4.00 -2.21 -4.62
CA CYS A 34 4.00 -3.60 -5.11
C CYS A 34 5.42 -4.10 -5.41
N ARG A 35 6.31 -3.25 -5.98
CA ARG A 35 7.73 -3.62 -6.20
C ARG A 35 8.45 -3.85 -4.88
N GLN A 36 8.18 -3.03 -3.86
CA GLN A 36 8.77 -3.23 -2.53
C GLN A 36 8.31 -4.54 -1.89
N ILE A 37 7.05 -4.96 -2.10
CA ILE A 37 6.57 -6.27 -1.65
C ILE A 37 7.29 -7.39 -2.40
N ALA A 38 7.40 -7.30 -3.73
CA ALA A 38 8.12 -8.29 -4.52
C ALA A 38 9.57 -8.47 -4.04
N LEU A 39 10.28 -7.35 -3.79
CA LEU A 39 11.64 -7.38 -3.23
C LEU A 39 11.69 -8.04 -1.85
N LEU A 40 10.72 -7.76 -0.98
CA LEU A 40 10.64 -8.41 0.34
C LEU A 40 10.41 -9.92 0.20
N LEU A 41 9.49 -10.34 -0.66
CA LEU A 41 9.19 -11.75 -0.90
C LEU A 41 10.37 -12.50 -1.50
N LYS A 42 11.19 -11.84 -2.33
CA LYS A 42 12.39 -12.43 -2.93
C LYS A 42 13.39 -12.98 -1.90
N HIS A 43 13.40 -12.43 -0.68
CA HIS A 43 14.26 -12.89 0.41
C HIS A 43 13.74 -14.13 1.14
N VAL A 44 12.51 -14.56 0.86
CA VAL A 44 11.89 -15.72 1.50
C VAL A 44 12.15 -16.95 0.65
N HIS A 45 12.94 -17.88 1.16
CA HIS A 45 13.33 -19.11 0.50
C HIS A 45 12.76 -20.36 1.17
N SER A 46 12.41 -20.28 2.47
CA SER A 46 11.82 -21.39 3.21
C SER A 46 10.77 -20.93 4.24
N SER A 47 10.16 -21.89 4.94
CA SER A 47 9.14 -21.62 5.95
C SER A 47 9.68 -20.90 7.19
N GLU A 48 10.98 -21.05 7.46
CA GLU A 48 11.65 -20.42 8.60
C GLU A 48 11.75 -18.90 8.41
N ASP A 49 11.91 -18.43 7.16
CA ASP A 49 12.00 -17.01 6.83
C ASP A 49 10.69 -16.26 7.08
N TYR A 50 9.55 -16.96 7.15
CA TYR A 50 8.22 -16.35 7.28
C TYR A 50 8.12 -15.46 8.51
N GLU A 51 8.63 -15.91 9.65
CA GLU A 51 8.52 -15.16 10.91
C GLU A 51 9.34 -13.87 10.86
N GLU A 52 10.49 -13.90 10.18
CA GLU A 52 11.40 -12.75 10.06
C GLU A 52 10.78 -11.63 9.20
N VAL A 53 10.09 -12.00 8.11
CA VAL A 53 9.55 -11.03 7.15
C VAL A 53 8.08 -10.69 7.36
N GLU A 54 7.30 -11.48 8.12
CA GLU A 54 5.84 -11.32 8.28
C GLU A 54 5.45 -9.92 8.76
N GLY A 55 6.17 -9.38 9.75
CA GLY A 55 5.91 -8.04 10.27
C GLY A 55 6.11 -6.94 9.23
N ALA A 56 7.17 -7.04 8.42
CA ALA A 56 7.44 -6.09 7.35
C ALA A 56 6.39 -6.23 6.22
N LEU A 57 6.01 -7.45 5.87
CA LEU A 57 5.06 -7.74 4.81
C LEU A 57 3.66 -7.19 5.14
N LYS A 58 3.16 -7.43 6.36
CA LYS A 58 1.89 -6.87 6.85
C LYS A 58 1.88 -5.35 6.76
N LYS A 59 2.95 -4.69 7.21
CA LYS A 59 3.09 -3.22 7.11
C LYS A 59 2.97 -2.73 5.66
N LYS A 60 3.55 -3.45 4.69
CA LYS A 60 3.43 -3.08 3.27
C LYS A 60 2.01 -3.25 2.74
N PHE A 61 1.30 -4.32 3.12
CA PHE A 61 -0.11 -4.49 2.75
C PHE A 61 -1.00 -3.38 3.31
N HIS A 62 -0.78 -2.96 4.55
CA HIS A 62 -1.48 -1.80 5.11
C HIS A 62 -1.28 -0.53 4.30
N VAL A 63 -0.04 -0.25 3.92
CA VAL A 63 0.27 0.94 3.11
C VAL A 63 -0.44 0.90 1.76
N ILE A 64 -0.54 -0.27 1.11
CA ILE A 64 -1.31 -0.41 -0.13
C ILE A 64 -2.80 -0.14 0.12
N VAL A 65 -3.38 -0.70 1.18
CA VAL A 65 -4.78 -0.49 1.54
C VAL A 65 -5.07 0.97 1.85
N ASP A 66 -4.18 1.66 2.58
CA ASP A 66 -4.29 3.10 2.84
C ASP A 66 -4.36 3.90 1.54
N LEU A 67 -3.52 3.52 0.58
CA LEU A 67 -3.42 4.14 -0.74
C LEU A 67 -4.69 3.93 -1.56
N MET A 68 -5.25 2.71 -1.54
CA MET A 68 -6.52 2.39 -2.19
C MET A 68 -7.70 3.15 -1.58
N ILE A 69 -7.76 3.24 -0.25
CA ILE A 69 -8.80 4.01 0.46
C ILE A 69 -8.68 5.50 0.12
N ALA A 70 -7.45 6.04 0.11
CA ALA A 70 -7.21 7.43 -0.24
C ALA A 70 -7.60 7.74 -1.70
N ALA A 71 -7.26 6.85 -2.64
CA ALA A 71 -7.66 6.97 -4.03
C ALA A 71 -9.18 6.99 -4.19
N GLU A 72 -9.91 6.08 -3.53
CA GLU A 72 -11.37 6.02 -3.60
C GLU A 72 -12.05 7.27 -3.00
N LYS A 73 -11.48 7.82 -1.92
CA LYS A 73 -11.96 9.07 -1.32
C LYS A 73 -11.84 10.25 -2.29
N LYS A 74 -10.78 10.29 -3.10
CA LYS A 74 -10.41 11.47 -3.91
C LYS A 74 -10.95 11.42 -5.34
N HIS A 75 -11.02 10.23 -5.95
CA HIS A 75 -11.34 10.06 -7.37
C HIS A 75 -12.57 9.19 -7.63
N HIS A 76 -13.45 9.00 -6.64
CA HIS A 76 -14.75 8.33 -6.67
C HIS A 76 -14.99 7.36 -7.84
N GLY A 77 -14.95 6.06 -7.56
CA GLY A 77 -15.13 5.08 -8.63
C GLY A 77 -13.86 4.95 -9.43
N VAL A 78 -12.77 4.60 -8.74
CA VAL A 78 -11.59 4.04 -9.40
C VAL A 78 -12.07 2.79 -10.12
N SER A 79 -12.45 2.94 -11.39
CA SER A 79 -12.81 1.83 -12.24
C SER A 79 -11.62 0.87 -12.23
N THR A 80 -11.92 -0.36 -11.82
CA THR A 80 -11.04 -1.52 -11.91
C THR A 80 -10.75 -1.90 -13.37
N ASP A 81 -11.33 -1.22 -14.37
CA ASP A 81 -11.25 -1.62 -15.79
C ASP A 81 -9.88 -1.40 -16.43
N ARG A 82 -8.92 -0.80 -15.72
CA ARG A 82 -7.50 -0.87 -16.12
C ARG A 82 -6.63 -1.59 -15.11
N ALA A 83 -7.13 -2.69 -14.57
CA ALA A 83 -6.36 -3.67 -13.79
C ALA A 83 -5.15 -4.27 -14.53
N ASN A 84 -4.94 -3.97 -15.82
CA ASN A 84 -4.15 -4.84 -16.69
C ASN A 84 -2.67 -4.45 -16.85
N ARG A 85 -2.03 -4.01 -15.77
CA ARG A 85 -0.60 -4.23 -15.57
C ARG A 85 -0.41 -4.69 -14.14
N TYR A 86 -0.80 -5.92 -13.87
CA TYR A 86 -0.31 -6.65 -12.71
C TYR A 86 1.20 -6.44 -12.63
N ASN A 87 1.70 -6.11 -11.43
CA ASN A 87 3.13 -6.05 -11.23
C ASN A 87 3.66 -7.47 -11.38
N GLU A 88 4.17 -7.79 -12.57
CA GLU A 88 4.58 -9.13 -12.96
C GLU A 88 5.58 -9.71 -11.97
N ALA A 89 6.50 -8.88 -11.46
CA ALA A 89 7.45 -9.30 -10.43
C ALA A 89 6.76 -9.72 -9.12
N LEU A 90 5.73 -9.00 -8.69
CA LEU A 90 4.96 -9.41 -7.50
C LEU A 90 4.18 -10.70 -7.76
N SER A 91 3.57 -10.85 -8.94
CA SER A 91 2.86 -12.07 -9.32
C SER A 91 3.78 -13.28 -9.37
N GLN A 92 4.97 -13.14 -9.97
CA GLN A 92 5.98 -14.20 -10.03
C GLN A 92 6.46 -14.61 -8.64
N GLU A 93 6.75 -13.65 -7.77
CA GLU A 93 7.18 -13.97 -6.40
C GLU A 93 6.05 -14.62 -5.57
N LEU A 94 4.80 -14.17 -5.71
CA LEU A 94 3.67 -14.83 -5.04
C LEU A 94 3.50 -16.27 -5.49
N GLN A 95 3.60 -16.53 -6.80
CA GLN A 95 3.55 -17.90 -7.33
C GLN A 95 4.66 -18.76 -6.76
N ARG A 96 5.89 -18.24 -6.68
CA ARG A 96 7.02 -18.94 -6.08
C ARG A 96 6.78 -19.26 -4.60
N ILE A 97 6.30 -18.31 -3.81
CA ILE A 97 5.99 -18.51 -2.39
C ILE A 97 4.89 -19.55 -2.20
N TYR A 98 3.89 -19.60 -3.07
CA TYR A 98 2.80 -20.59 -2.97
C TYR A 98 3.26 -22.03 -3.19
N LEU A 99 4.44 -22.24 -3.78
CA LEU A 99 5.06 -23.56 -3.89
C LEU A 99 5.83 -23.96 -2.62
N LEU A 100 6.12 -23.01 -1.72
CA LEU A 100 6.75 -23.30 -0.44
C LEU A 100 5.73 -23.87 0.54
N LYS A 101 6.22 -24.71 1.47
CA LYS A 101 5.38 -25.31 2.52
C LYS A 101 4.69 -24.22 3.34
N GLY A 102 3.36 -24.24 3.37
CA GLY A 102 2.54 -23.28 4.12
C GLY A 102 2.57 -21.84 3.57
N GLY A 103 3.18 -21.60 2.41
CA GLY A 103 3.42 -20.25 1.90
C GLY A 103 2.14 -19.52 1.51
N ARG A 104 1.16 -20.26 0.98
CA ARG A 104 -0.16 -19.70 0.65
C ARG A 104 -0.88 -19.21 1.90
N GLU A 105 -0.99 -20.06 2.92
CA GLU A 105 -1.66 -19.75 4.19
C GLU A 105 -0.98 -18.58 4.89
N TRP A 106 0.35 -18.52 4.83
CA TRP A 106 1.14 -17.43 5.37
C TRP A 106 0.85 -16.09 4.66
N ILE A 107 0.81 -16.06 3.33
CA ILE A 107 0.45 -14.85 2.57
C ILE A 107 -0.99 -14.42 2.88
N GLU A 108 -1.95 -15.34 2.85
CA GLU A 108 -3.35 -15.06 3.15
C GLU A 108 -3.52 -14.50 4.57
N ARG A 109 -2.76 -15.04 5.55
CA ARG A 109 -2.70 -14.50 6.92
C ARG A 109 -2.16 -13.08 6.96
N CYS A 110 -1.13 -12.77 6.20
CA CYS A 110 -0.55 -11.42 6.13
C CYS A 110 -1.51 -10.40 5.48
N GLN A 111 -2.35 -10.84 4.54
CA GLN A 111 -3.29 -9.98 3.82
C GLN A 111 -4.62 -9.79 4.55
N ARG A 112 -5.04 -10.74 5.39
CA ARG A 112 -6.38 -10.82 5.98
C ARG A 112 -6.86 -9.52 6.62
N GLU A 113 -6.12 -9.00 7.59
CA GLU A 113 -6.54 -7.81 8.34
C GLU A 113 -6.51 -6.53 7.49
N PRO A 114 -5.46 -6.26 6.67
CA PRO A 114 -5.50 -5.19 5.68
C PRO A 114 -6.73 -5.25 4.74
N LEU A 115 -7.08 -6.43 4.21
CA LEU A 115 -8.21 -6.58 3.29
C LEU A 115 -9.57 -6.34 3.99
N ILE A 116 -9.76 -6.86 5.21
CA ILE A 116 -10.95 -6.58 6.02
C ILE A 116 -11.11 -5.06 6.23
N ARG A 117 -10.01 -4.37 6.50
CA ARG A 117 -10.00 -2.92 6.69
C ARG A 117 -10.35 -2.17 5.41
N LEU A 118 -9.85 -2.63 4.26
CA LEU A 118 -10.19 -2.08 2.95
C LEU A 118 -11.70 -2.18 2.71
N ASP A 119 -12.27 -3.39 2.82
CA ASP A 119 -13.68 -3.66 2.57
C ASP A 119 -14.58 -2.81 3.46
N THR A 120 -14.30 -2.80 4.77
CA THR A 120 -15.04 -2.00 5.75
C THR A 120 -15.01 -0.50 5.39
N SER A 121 -13.85 -0.01 4.95
CA SER A 121 -13.69 1.41 4.59
C SER A 121 -14.44 1.76 3.31
N LEU A 122 -14.35 0.91 2.28
CA LEU A 122 -15.06 1.08 1.01
C LEU A 122 -16.58 1.03 1.20
N GLN A 123 -17.08 0.11 2.03
CA GLN A 123 -18.51 0.04 2.36
C GLN A 123 -19.00 1.33 3.03
N LYS A 124 -18.26 1.85 4.00
CA LYS A 124 -18.60 3.13 4.65
C LYS A 124 -18.60 4.30 3.67
N LEU A 125 -17.66 4.35 2.73
CA LEU A 125 -17.63 5.38 1.69
C LEU A 125 -18.84 5.28 0.75
N ARG A 126 -19.23 4.07 0.35
CA ARG A 126 -20.44 3.84 -0.47
C ARG A 126 -21.71 4.32 0.24
N GLN A 127 -21.91 3.89 1.49
CA GLN A 127 -23.06 4.31 2.30
C GLN A 127 -23.15 5.83 2.50
N LYS A 128 -22.00 6.50 2.73
CA LYS A 128 -21.96 7.96 2.85
C LYS A 128 -22.40 8.67 1.57
N ARG A 129 -22.01 8.13 0.40
CA ARG A 129 -22.41 8.67 -0.90
C ARG A 129 -23.91 8.47 -1.16
N GLU A 130 -24.43 7.27 -0.95
CA GLU A 130 -25.86 6.97 -1.11
C GLU A 130 -26.74 7.93 -0.28
N LYS A 131 -26.35 8.17 0.98
CA LYS A 131 -27.03 9.14 1.85
C LYS A 131 -26.92 10.59 1.38
N ALA A 132 -25.87 10.95 0.65
CA ALA A 132 -25.71 12.29 0.09
C ALA A 132 -26.57 12.51 -1.17
N TYR A 133 -26.84 11.45 -1.94
CA TYR A 133 -27.72 11.51 -3.12
C TYR A 133 -29.21 11.52 -2.78
N LEU A 134 -29.59 11.00 -1.61
CA LEU A 134 -30.98 10.96 -1.14
C LEU A 134 -31.41 12.23 -0.38
N LYS A 135 -30.52 13.23 -0.26
CA LYS A 135 -30.77 14.54 0.35
C LYS A 135 -30.79 15.61 -0.72
#